data_AF-A0A519TTK4-F1
#
_entry.id   AF-A0A519TTK4-F1
#
_cell.length_a   1.000
_cell.length_b   1.000
_cell.length_c   1.000
_cell.angle_alpha   90.00
_cell.angle_beta   90.00
_cell.angle_gamma   90.00
#
_symmetry.space_group_name_H-M   'P 1'
#
loop_
_entity.id
_entity.type
_entity.pdbx_description
1 polymer ?
#
loop_
_entity_poly.entity_id
_entity_poly.type
_entity_poly.pdbx_seq_one_letter_code
_entity_poly.pdbx_strand_id
1 'polypeptide(L)' 'NGVKVVKTTMWDDNWKALIAGSKFKNWEGFGTFKSGKIALQDHGDEVWFRNILIKEL' A
#
# COMPACT_ATOMS: atom_id res chain seq x y z
N ASN A 1 -1.95 -18.48 2.22
CA ASN A 1 -0.59 -19.07 2.10
C ASN A 1 0.42 -18.60 3.15
N GLY A 2 0.00 -18.14 4.35
CA GLY A 2 0.78 -18.14 5.62
C GLY A 2 2.20 -17.55 5.70
N VAL A 3 2.81 -17.10 4.61
CA VAL A 3 4.25 -16.77 4.52
C VAL A 3 4.44 -15.28 4.36
N LYS A 4 5.41 -14.72 5.08
CA LYS A 4 5.83 -13.32 4.94
C LYS A 4 6.68 -13.17 3.69
N VAL A 5 6.19 -12.38 2.73
CA VAL A 5 6.87 -12.16 1.44
C VAL A 5 7.65 -10.85 1.40
N VAL A 6 7.24 -9.83 2.16
CA VAL A 6 7.90 -8.51 2.23
C VAL A 6 7.77 -7.94 3.65
N LYS A 7 8.80 -7.24 4.10
CA LYS A 7 8.79 -6.33 5.26
C LYS A 7 9.55 -5.08 4.88
N THR A 8 8.99 -3.91 5.16
CA THR A 8 9.65 -2.62 4.96
C THR A 8 9.37 -1.68 6.13
N THR A 9 10.24 -0.70 6.32
CA THR A 9 9.95 0.49 7.12
C THR A 9 9.44 1.56 6.16
N MET A 10 8.37 2.25 6.55
CA MET A 10 7.84 3.40 5.81
C MET A 10 8.31 4.70 6.50
N TRP A 11 8.26 5.80 5.76
CA TRP A 11 8.53 7.17 6.24
C TRP A 11 9.99 7.52 6.62
N ASP A 12 10.94 6.61 6.40
CA ASP A 12 12.38 6.92 6.47
C ASP A 12 12.93 7.44 5.12
N ASP A 13 14.21 7.79 5.07
CA ASP A 13 14.83 8.31 3.85
C ASP A 13 14.92 7.25 2.74
N ASN A 14 15.02 5.97 3.12
CA ASN A 14 14.97 4.87 2.17
C ASN A 14 13.59 4.78 1.51
N TRP A 15 12.50 4.93 2.26
CA TRP A 15 11.13 4.96 1.73
C TRP A 15 10.92 6.13 0.75
N LYS A 16 11.44 7.32 1.07
CA LYS A 16 11.41 8.48 0.17
C LYS A 16 12.16 8.20 -1.13
N ALA A 17 13.33 7.56 -1.06
CA ALA A 17 14.10 7.17 -2.24
C ALA A 17 13.35 6.16 -3.11
N LEU A 18 12.69 5.16 -2.50
CA LEU A 18 11.84 4.20 -3.22
C LEU A 18 10.68 4.89 -3.96
N ILE A 19 10.01 5.86 -3.32
CA ILE A 19 8.93 6.63 -3.96
C ILE A 19 9.48 7.42 -5.16
N ALA A 20 10.61 8.12 -4.98
CA ALA A 20 11.24 8.92 -6.04
C ALA A 20 11.63 8.08 -7.27
N GLY A 21 11.99 6.81 -7.07
CA GLY A 21 12.29 5.84 -8.13
C GLY A 21 11.06 5.13 -8.73
N SER A 22 9.86 5.36 -8.19
CA SER A 22 8.65 4.62 -8.59
C SER A 22 7.81 5.35 -9.65
N LYS A 23 6.78 4.67 -10.17
CA LYS A 23 5.76 5.30 -11.03
C LYS A 23 4.95 6.39 -10.32
N PHE A 24 5.01 6.46 -8.99
CA PHE A 24 4.26 7.41 -8.16
C PHE A 24 5.06 8.68 -7.83
N LYS A 25 6.29 8.82 -8.34
CA LYS A 25 7.19 9.94 -8.02
C LYS A 25 6.60 11.35 -8.17
N ASN A 26 5.61 11.51 -9.06
CA ASN A 26 4.96 12.80 -9.35
C ASN A 26 3.62 12.98 -8.60
N TRP A 27 3.22 12.04 -7.74
CA TRP A 27 1.96 12.11 -7.03
C TRP A 27 2.19 12.77 -5.67
N GLU A 28 1.72 14.01 -5.55
CA GLU A 28 1.88 14.80 -4.32
C GLU A 28 1.29 14.04 -3.11
N GLY A 29 2.08 13.90 -2.05
CA GLY A 29 1.67 13.21 -0.82
C GLY A 29 1.58 11.68 -0.91
N PHE A 30 1.95 11.05 -2.03
CA PHE A 30 1.90 9.59 -2.13
C PHE A 30 2.81 8.92 -1.09
N GLY A 31 2.23 8.02 -0.29
CA GLY A 31 2.97 7.23 0.69
C GLY A 31 3.46 8.02 1.92
N THR A 32 2.96 9.22 2.18
CA THR A 32 3.39 10.06 3.32
C THR A 32 2.42 10.04 4.51
N PHE A 33 1.13 9.80 4.28
CA PHE A 33 0.12 9.77 5.34
C PHE A 33 0.24 8.52 6.23
N LYS A 34 -0.07 8.66 7.53
CA LYS A 34 -0.08 7.56 8.51
C LYS A 34 -1.46 6.96 8.76
N SER A 35 -2.51 7.60 8.25
CA SER A 35 -3.89 7.12 8.29
C SER A 35 -4.56 7.35 6.93
N GLY A 36 -5.60 6.57 6.63
CA GLY A 36 -6.24 6.60 5.33
C GLY A 36 -7.42 5.63 5.24
N LYS A 37 -7.86 5.37 4.00
CA LYS A 37 -8.92 4.40 3.70
C LYS A 37 -8.32 3.10 3.19
N ILE A 38 -9.05 1.99 3.35
CA ILE A 38 -8.74 0.72 2.68
C ILE A 38 -9.50 0.70 1.36
N ALA A 39 -8.80 0.35 0.27
CA ALA A 39 -9.37 0.25 -1.07
C ALA A 39 -9.19 -1.15 -1.64
N LEU A 40 -10.21 -1.67 -2.32
CA LEU A 40 -10.15 -2.85 -3.17
C LEU A 40 -10.19 -2.35 -4.61
N GLN A 41 -9.24 -2.79 -5.43
CA GLN A 41 -9.16 -2.37 -6.83
C GLN A 41 -9.67 -3.46 -7.76
N ASP A 42 -10.48 -3.06 -8.71
CA ASP A 42 -10.71 -3.74 -9.99
C ASP A 42 -9.99 -2.92 -11.08
N HIS A 43 -9.43 -3.61 -12.07
CA HIS A 43 -8.74 -3.03 -13.20
C HIS A 43 -9.25 -3.58 -14.55
N GLY A 44 -10.54 -3.93 -14.62
CA GLY A 44 -11.25 -4.32 -15.85
C GLY A 44 -11.64 -5.81 -15.93
N ASP A 45 -11.47 -6.57 -14.85
CA ASP A 45 -11.72 -8.01 -14.80
C ASP A 45 -12.59 -8.37 -13.59
N GLU A 46 -13.40 -9.42 -13.69
CA GLU A 46 -14.28 -9.82 -12.58
C GLU A 46 -13.47 -10.38 -11.39
N VAL A 47 -13.70 -9.79 -10.21
CA VAL A 47 -13.06 -10.20 -8.95
C VAL A 47 -14.09 -10.24 -7.82
N TRP A 48 -14.03 -11.27 -6.98
CA TRP A 48 -14.91 -11.45 -5.82
C TRP A 48 -14.11 -11.53 -4.52
N PHE A 49 -14.56 -10.78 -3.52
CA PHE A 49 -13.97 -10.74 -2.19
C PHE A 49 -14.96 -11.26 -1.14
N ARG A 50 -14.45 -11.96 -0.13
CA ARG A 50 -15.23 -12.39 1.04
C ARG A 50 -14.32 -12.43 2.28
N ASN A 51 -14.92 -12.42 3.47
CA ASN A 51 -14.21 -12.53 4.76
C ASN A 51 -13.17 -11.42 4.98
N ILE A 52 -13.52 -10.16 4.67
CA ILE A 52 -12.66 -9.00 4.93
C ILE A 52 -12.82 -8.60 6.39
N LEU A 53 -11.76 -8.79 7.18
CA LEU A 53 -11.73 -8.56 8.62
C LEU A 53 -10.62 -7.56 8.95
N ILE A 54 -10.85 -6.65 9.91
CA ILE A 54 -9.89 -5.65 10.36
C ILE A 54 -9.68 -5.76 11.88
N LYS A 55 -8.44 -5.60 12.32
CA LYS A 55 -8.08 -5.41 13.72
C LYS A 55 -7.27 -4.11 13.82
N GLU A 56 -7.79 -3.15 14.57
CA GLU A 56 -7.05 -1.94 14.93
C GLU A 56 -5.95 -2.28 15.95
N LEU A 57 -4.79 -1.63 15.84
CA LEU A 57 -3.58 -1.91 16.62
C LEU A 57 -3.20 -0.76 17.55
#